data_AF-A0A6N2LVV2-F1
#
_entry.id   AF-A0A6N2LVV2-F1
#
_cell.length_a   1.000
_cell.length_b   1.000
_cell.length_c   1.000
_cell.angle_alpha   90.00
_cell.angle_beta   90.00
_cell.angle_gamma   90.00
#
_symmetry.space_group_name_H-M   'P 1'
#
loop_
_entity.id
_entity.type
_entity.pdbx_description
1 polymer ?
#
loop_
_entity_poly.entity_id
_entity_poly.type
_entity_poly.pdbx_seq_one_letter_code
_entity_poly.pdbx_strand_id
1 'polypeptide(L)'
;MFSLLDILRPSIPSDKETESLVFFLSELGLMQYPVVVKYGPSKIAASAVYAARCTMDKSPFWTETLKHHTGYTEDMLRDCAKLLVQCHSAAAESKLKAVYKKFSSDDYGAVALLTPARSLI
;
A
#
# COMPACT_ATOMS: atom_id res chain seq x y z
N MET A 1 4.85 13.48 3.16
CA MET A 1 4.11 12.25 2.78
C MET A 1 3.64 12.31 1.33
N PHE A 2 3.05 13.43 0.87
CA PHE A 2 2.60 13.59 -0.52
C PHE A 2 3.73 13.56 -1.57
N SER A 3 4.92 14.09 -1.27
CA SER A 3 6.02 14.17 -2.26
C SER A 3 6.47 12.81 -2.81
N LEU A 4 6.46 11.76 -1.98
CA LEU A 4 6.92 10.44 -2.39
C LEU A 4 5.84 9.70 -3.19
N LEU A 5 4.57 9.91 -2.83
CA LEU A 5 3.43 9.41 -3.59
C LEU A 5 3.36 10.06 -4.98
N ASP A 6 3.63 11.36 -5.08
CA ASP A 6 3.59 12.12 -6.32
C ASP A 6 4.69 11.67 -7.31
N ILE A 7 5.89 11.35 -6.80
CA ILE A 7 6.98 10.75 -7.58
C ILE A 7 6.62 9.35 -8.10
N LEU A 8 5.90 8.57 -7.29
CA LEU A 8 5.47 7.21 -7.66
C LEU A 8 4.20 7.23 -8.54
N ARG A 9 3.44 8.31 -8.53
CA ARG A 9 2.18 8.50 -9.27
C ARG A 9 2.25 8.17 -10.76
N PRO A 10 3.24 8.63 -11.55
CA PRO A 10 3.36 8.24 -12.96
C PRO A 10 3.63 6.74 -13.16
N SER A 11 4.12 6.06 -12.13
CA SER A 11 4.37 4.61 -12.14
C SER A 11 3.15 3.82 -11.67
N ILE A 12 2.18 4.45 -11.02
CA ILE A 12 0.91 3.83 -10.64
C ILE A 12 -0.01 3.90 -11.88
N PRO A 13 -0.52 2.77 -12.38
CA PRO A 13 -1.47 2.83 -13.48
C PRO A 13 -2.66 3.69 -13.05
N SER A 14 -3.15 4.55 -13.95
CA SER A 14 -4.21 5.53 -13.71
C SER A 14 -5.61 4.89 -13.53
N ASP A 15 -5.66 3.73 -12.88
CA ASP A 15 -6.88 3.09 -12.44
C ASP A 15 -7.21 3.71 -11.07
N LYS A 16 -8.40 4.33 -10.94
CA LYS A 16 -8.87 4.93 -9.67
C LYS A 16 -8.80 3.93 -8.50
N GLU A 17 -8.97 2.65 -8.81
CA GLU A 17 -8.79 1.51 -7.92
C GLU A 17 -7.38 1.48 -7.32
N THR A 18 -6.33 1.62 -8.14
CA THR A 18 -4.95 1.54 -7.65
C THR A 18 -4.61 2.70 -6.75
N GLU A 19 -5.00 3.92 -7.14
CA GLU A 19 -4.77 5.11 -6.31
C GLU A 19 -5.48 4.93 -4.96
N SER A 20 -6.76 4.52 -4.98
CA SER A 20 -7.54 4.27 -3.77
C SER A 20 -6.95 3.16 -2.89
N LEU A 21 -6.43 2.08 -3.48
CA LEU A 21 -5.77 0.99 -2.77
C LEU A 21 -4.47 1.45 -2.10
N VAL A 22 -3.66 2.25 -2.80
CA VAL A 22 -2.41 2.82 -2.25
C VAL A 22 -2.73 3.76 -1.08
N PHE A 23 -3.74 4.62 -1.22
CA PHE A 23 -4.19 5.50 -0.13
C PHE A 23 -4.70 4.68 1.05
N PHE A 24 -5.50 3.65 0.80
CA PHE A 24 -6.02 2.76 1.84
C PHE A 24 -4.89 2.09 2.62
N LEU A 25 -3.91 1.47 1.94
CA LEU A 25 -2.77 0.80 2.56
C LEU A 25 -1.87 1.77 3.31
N SER A 26 -1.67 2.99 2.78
CA SER A 26 -0.87 4.03 3.44
C SER A 26 -1.51 4.49 4.75
N GLU A 27 -2.81 4.80 4.71
CA GLU A 27 -3.62 5.13 5.91
C GLU A 27 -3.59 4.00 6.93
N LEU A 28 -3.70 2.75 6.46
CA LEU A 28 -3.63 1.57 7.33
C LEU A 28 -2.29 1.46 8.06
N GLY A 29 -1.19 1.62 7.32
CA GLY A 29 0.17 1.60 7.87
C GLY A 29 0.41 2.72 8.87
N LEU A 30 -0.18 3.89 8.64
CA LEU A 30 -0.09 5.04 9.54
C LEU A 30 -0.90 4.86 10.82
N MET A 31 -2.06 4.23 10.70
CA MET A 31 -2.88 3.85 11.85
C MET A 31 -2.20 2.79 12.74
N GLN A 32 -1.33 1.97 12.15
CA GLN A 32 -0.59 0.96 12.88
C GLN A 32 0.68 1.56 13.51
N TYR A 33 0.54 2.02 14.76
CA TYR A 33 1.65 2.55 15.58
C TYR A 33 2.97 1.76 15.47
N PRO A 34 3.00 0.42 15.62
CA PRO A 34 4.26 -0.33 15.50
C PRO A 34 4.91 -0.24 14.12
N VAL A 35 4.12 -0.12 13.05
CA VAL A 35 4.64 0.00 11.67
C VAL A 35 5.21 1.39 11.45
N VAL A 36 4.50 2.43 11.90
CA VAL A 36 4.97 3.83 11.87
C VAL A 36 6.29 4.01 12.61
N VAL A 37 6.39 3.45 13.81
CA VAL A 37 7.59 3.58 14.64
C VAL A 37 8.76 2.81 14.02
N LYS A 38 8.51 1.68 13.37
CA LYS A 38 9.56 0.81 12.83
C LYS A 38 10.07 1.22 11.44
N TYR A 39 9.20 1.72 10.56
CA TYR A 39 9.54 1.93 9.14
C TYR A 39 9.45 3.40 8.68
N GLY A 40 8.76 4.27 9.43
CA GLY A 40 8.60 5.66 9.08
C GLY A 40 7.67 5.91 7.89
N PRO A 41 7.12 7.13 7.76
CA PRO A 41 6.05 7.43 6.79
C PRO A 41 6.48 7.27 5.32
N SER A 42 7.75 7.54 5.00
CA SER A 42 8.29 7.40 3.64
C SER A 42 8.33 5.94 3.18
N LYS A 43 8.76 5.02 4.06
CA LYS A 43 8.84 3.59 3.74
C LYS A 43 7.45 2.97 3.68
N ILE A 44 6.52 3.42 4.52
CA ILE A 44 5.11 3.00 4.47
C ILE A 44 4.50 3.37 3.12
N ALA A 45 4.67 4.61 2.66
CA ALA A 45 4.15 5.05 1.35
C ALA A 45 4.74 4.22 0.19
N ALA A 46 6.05 3.99 0.19
CA ALA A 46 6.71 3.14 -0.81
C ALA A 46 6.20 1.69 -0.78
N SER A 47 5.98 1.14 0.42
CA SER A 47 5.50 -0.23 0.61
C SER A 47 4.02 -0.39 0.26
N ALA A 48 3.21 0.65 0.47
CA ALA A 48 1.82 0.69 0.03
C ALA A 48 1.71 0.66 -1.49
N VAL A 49 2.58 1.42 -2.19
CA VAL A 49 2.68 1.36 -3.67
C VAL A 49 3.13 -0.01 -4.14
N TYR A 50 4.13 -0.60 -3.48
CA TYR A 50 4.60 -1.96 -3.79
C TYR A 50 3.48 -3.01 -3.59
N ALA A 51 2.79 -2.98 -2.45
CA ALA A 51 1.68 -3.88 -2.16
C ALA A 51 0.52 -3.72 -3.14
N ALA A 52 0.13 -2.49 -3.50
CA ALA A 52 -0.92 -2.25 -4.48
C ALA A 52 -0.54 -2.79 -5.88
N ARG A 53 0.72 -2.61 -6.29
CA ARG A 53 1.25 -3.17 -7.54
C ARG A 53 1.29 -4.70 -7.52
N CYS A 54 1.65 -5.30 -6.38
CA CYS A 54 1.56 -6.75 -6.18
C CYS A 54 0.12 -7.25 -6.29
N THR A 55 -0.87 -6.53 -5.76
CA THR A 55 -2.29 -6.92 -5.85
C THR A 55 -2.79 -6.91 -7.29
N MET A 56 -2.26 -6.03 -8.14
CA MET A 56 -2.63 -5.95 -9.55
C MET A 56 -1.75 -6.79 -10.48
N ASP A 57 -0.85 -7.61 -9.92
CA ASP A 57 0.09 -8.45 -10.65
C ASP A 57 0.89 -7.71 -11.76
N LYS A 58 1.14 -6.40 -11.57
CA LYS A 58 1.87 -5.60 -12.56
C LYS A 58 3.37 -5.75 -12.32
N SER A 59 3.98 -6.69 -13.03
CA SER A 59 5.44 -6.79 -13.14
C SER A 59 5.97 -5.69 -14.06
N PRO A 60 7.07 -4.99 -13.72
CA PRO A 60 7.86 -5.08 -12.49
C PRO A 60 7.25 -4.34 -11.28
N PHE A 61 7.14 -5.04 -10.15
CA PHE A 61 6.57 -4.51 -8.90
C PHE A 61 7.38 -3.32 -8.35
N TRP A 62 8.70 -3.36 -8.50
CA TRP A 62 9.60 -2.25 -8.15
C TRP A 62 10.67 -2.09 -9.23
N THR A 63 10.67 -0.96 -9.93
CA THR A 63 11.67 -0.65 -10.95
C THR A 63 12.92 -0.03 -10.34
N GLU A 64 14.06 -0.19 -11.02
CA GLU A 64 15.30 0.50 -10.65
C GLU A 64 15.14 2.02 -10.54
N THR A 65 14.26 2.61 -11.36
CA THR A 65 13.89 4.03 -11.27
C THR A 65 13.32 4.38 -9.90
N LEU A 66 12.40 3.56 -9.35
CA LEU A 66 11.81 3.80 -8.03
C LEU A 66 12.84 3.60 -6.92
N LYS A 67 13.71 2.59 -7.06
CA LYS A 67 14.85 2.39 -6.16
C LYS A 67 15.80 3.59 -6.18
N HIS A 68 16.05 4.19 -7.34
CA HIS A 68 16.92 5.36 -7.48
C HIS A 68 16.30 6.61 -6.82
N HIS A 69 14.99 6.84 -7.02
CA HIS A 69 14.30 7.98 -6.42
C HIS A 69 14.08 7.87 -4.91
N THR A 70 13.84 6.65 -4.40
CA THR A 70 13.48 6.44 -2.99
C THR A 70 14.64 5.92 -2.13
N GLY A 71 15.66 5.31 -2.75
CA GLY A 71 16.75 4.61 -2.07
C GLY A 71 16.35 3.26 -1.46
N TYR A 72 15.09 2.82 -1.56
CA TYR A 72 14.62 1.57 -0.95
C TYR A 72 14.73 0.38 -1.89
N THR A 73 15.18 -0.75 -1.33
CA THR A 73 15.22 -2.05 -1.99
C THR A 73 13.90 -2.78 -1.82
N GLU A 74 13.55 -3.63 -2.78
CA GLU A 74 12.36 -4.50 -2.71
C GLU A 74 12.31 -5.29 -1.42
N ASP A 75 13.43 -5.80 -0.91
CA ASP A 75 13.47 -6.58 0.33
C ASP A 75 12.97 -5.78 1.55
N MET A 76 13.40 -4.51 1.68
CA MET A 76 12.96 -3.62 2.75
C MET A 76 11.48 -3.24 2.64
N LEU A 77 10.98 -3.13 1.40
CA LEU A 77 9.59 -2.81 1.13
C LEU A 77 8.70 -4.03 1.29
N ARG A 78 9.19 -5.23 0.94
CA ARG A 78 8.50 -6.50 1.09
C ARG A 78 8.22 -6.77 2.56
N ASP A 79 9.18 -6.52 3.45
CA ASP A 79 9.02 -6.67 4.90
C ASP A 79 7.88 -5.78 5.45
N CYS A 80 7.86 -4.52 5.05
CA CYS A 80 6.81 -3.57 5.44
C CYS A 80 5.48 -3.84 4.71
N ALA A 81 5.51 -4.29 3.46
CA ALA A 81 4.34 -4.66 2.67
C ALA A 81 3.65 -5.92 3.23
N LYS A 82 4.41 -6.91 3.72
CA LYS A 82 3.86 -8.05 4.46
C LYS A 82 3.07 -7.57 5.68
N LEU A 83 3.63 -6.65 6.45
CA LEU A 83 2.93 -6.07 7.60
C LEU A 83 1.67 -5.31 7.18
N LEU A 84 1.73 -4.52 6.11
CA LEU A 84 0.55 -3.82 5.56
C LEU A 84 -0.54 -4.81 5.12
N VAL A 85 -0.17 -5.91 4.48
CA VAL A 85 -1.10 -6.97 4.05
C VAL A 85 -1.69 -7.71 5.25
N GLN A 86 -0.90 -8.00 6.27
CA GLN A 86 -1.41 -8.57 7.53
C GLN A 86 -2.36 -7.60 8.22
N CYS A 87 -2.02 -6.30 8.24
CA CYS A 87 -2.90 -5.27 8.75
C CYS A 87 -4.19 -5.18 7.91
N HIS A 88 -4.11 -5.31 6.59
CA HIS A 88 -5.27 -5.33 5.69
C HIS A 88 -6.20 -6.50 6.00
N SER A 89 -5.65 -7.70 6.18
CA SER A 89 -6.43 -8.87 6.61
C SER A 89 -7.06 -8.65 7.98
N ALA A 90 -6.32 -8.06 8.92
CA ALA A 90 -6.83 -7.73 10.24
C ALA A 90 -7.77 -6.51 10.25
N ALA A 91 -7.76 -5.67 9.21
CA ALA A 91 -8.58 -4.45 9.14
C ALA A 91 -10.07 -4.76 9.07
N ALA A 92 -10.44 -5.91 8.51
CA ALA A 92 -11.81 -6.41 8.53
C ALA A 92 -12.34 -6.67 9.95
N GLU A 93 -11.45 -7.07 10.87
CA GLU A 93 -11.77 -7.39 12.27
C GLU A 93 -11.40 -6.27 13.26
N SER A 94 -10.49 -5.37 12.88
CA SER A 94 -9.94 -4.34 13.76
C SER A 94 -10.77 -3.04 13.79
N LYS A 95 -10.40 -2.11 14.67
CA LYS A 95 -11.02 -0.77 14.83
C LYS A 95 -11.04 0.08 13.55
N LEU A 96 -10.31 -0.35 12.51
CA LEU A 96 -10.25 0.28 11.19
C LEU A 96 -11.42 -0.10 10.27
N LYS A 97 -12.44 -0.79 10.81
CA LYS A 97 -13.69 -1.10 10.10
C LYS A 97 -14.36 0.12 9.47
N ALA A 98 -14.19 1.32 10.04
CA ALA A 98 -14.69 2.56 9.45
C ALA A 98 -13.98 2.91 8.13
N VAL A 99 -12.66 2.76 8.07
CA VAL A 99 -11.85 2.98 6.86
C VAL A 99 -12.15 1.87 5.86
N TYR A 100 -12.18 0.61 6.30
CA TYR A 100 -12.55 -0.54 5.46
C TYR A 100 -13.93 -0.34 4.83
N LYS A 101 -14.94 0.09 5.61
CA LYS A 101 -16.30 0.33 5.12
C LYS A 101 -16.37 1.52 4.15
N LYS A 102 -15.54 2.55 4.37
CA LYS A 102 -15.45 3.71 3.47
C LYS A 102 -14.84 3.33 2.11
N PHE A 103 -13.77 2.54 2.11
CA PHE A 103 -13.10 2.04 0.91
C PHE A 103 -13.74 0.77 0.31
N SER A 104 -14.76 0.22 0.98
CA SER A 104 -15.63 -0.84 0.47
C SER A 104 -16.82 -0.29 -0.33
N SER A 105 -17.03 1.04 -0.33
CA SER A 105 -18.02 1.67 -1.20
C SER A 105 -17.52 1.74 -2.64
N ASP A 106 -18.48 1.70 -3.58
CA ASP A 106 -18.27 1.81 -5.03
C ASP A 106 -17.51 3.10 -5.42
N ASP A 107 -17.71 4.18 -4.66
CA ASP A 107 -17.00 5.47 -4.82
C ASP A 107 -15.46 5.35 -4.80
N TYR A 108 -14.93 4.32 -4.13
CA TYR A 108 -13.49 4.06 -3.99
C TYR A 108 -13.06 2.77 -4.69
N GLY A 109 -13.90 2.19 -5.56
CA GLY A 109 -13.58 0.96 -6.27
C GLY A 109 -13.74 -0.33 -5.46
N ALA A 110 -14.38 -0.26 -4.30
CA ALA A 110 -14.44 -1.37 -3.36
C ALA A 110 -13.06 -2.01 -3.07
N VAL A 111 -11.98 -1.20 -3.07
CA VAL A 111 -10.60 -1.66 -2.90
C VAL A 111 -10.34 -2.35 -1.57
N ALA A 112 -11.16 -2.09 -0.55
CA ALA A 112 -11.13 -2.82 0.71
C ALA A 112 -11.50 -4.31 0.54
N LEU A 113 -12.31 -4.65 -0.47
CA LEU A 113 -12.67 -6.03 -0.82
C LEU A 113 -11.63 -6.70 -1.72
N LEU A 114 -10.64 -5.97 -2.23
CA LEU A 114 -9.59 -6.58 -3.03
C LEU A 114 -8.84 -7.58 -2.15
N THR A 115 -8.70 -8.80 -2.67
CA THR A 115 -7.96 -9.83 -1.97
C THR A 115 -6.51 -9.37 -1.92
N PRO A 116 -5.90 -9.22 -0.73
CA PRO A 116 -4.51 -8.81 -0.66
C PRO A 116 -3.64 -9.78 -1.48
N ALA A 117 -2.65 -9.24 -2.18
CA ALA A 117 -1.79 -10.02 -3.07
C ALA A 117 -1.28 -11.28 -2.37
N ARG A 118 -1.71 -12.47 -2.84
CA ARG A 118 -1.24 -13.75 -2.28
C ARG A 118 0.28 -13.91 -2.43
N SER A 119 0.89 -13.18 -3.37
CA SER A 119 2.35 -13.17 -3.57
C SER A 119 3.13 -12.60 -2.38
N LEU A 120 2.49 -11.91 -1.43
CA LEU A 120 3.13 -11.34 -0.25
C LEU A 120 2.87 -12.11 1.06
N ILE A 121 1.93 -13.06 1.09
CA ILE A 121 1.68 -13.92 2.27
C ILE A 121 2.64 -15.10 2.27
#